data_AF-A0A6V7HQH2-F1
#
_entry.id   AF-A0A6V7HQH2-F1
#
_cell.length_a   1.000
_cell.length_b   1.000
_cell.length_c   1.000
_cell.angle_alpha   90.00
_cell.angle_beta   90.00
_cell.angle_gamma   90.00
#
_symmetry.space_group_name_H-M   'P 1'
#
loop_
_entity.id
_entity.type
_entity.pdbx_description
1 polymer ?
#
loop_
_entity_poly.entity_id
_entity_poly.type
_entity_poly.pdbx_seq_one_letter_code
_entity_poly.pdbx_strand_id
1 'polypeptide(L)'
;VTTICRNKCLWEALIHLQTAALGDFTAPIHQLVPVLQNFLTKHKESPPRECIRLGNALLVYASCCLAGRGFPRGELPDDQPQKAKAEVLRALLSQHSSLAEDDERQYPYLRTLLRFDARGFLDVINMAFQEPEFKTEMGLRQRQRLVDILLSIVMPTTPLSPESPDFLGENQRATVLVFVANEMAEGTVSLESSTLSRLIEVLCSGTKDIVTRDQKLERENALLELLNSKKLNGITDNTLLNLSQRANFLRVAEVLYTARDDWISVC
;
A
#
# COMPACT_ATOMS: atom_id res chain seq x y z
N VAL A 1 -14.05 15.94 -25.78
CA VAL A 1 -14.60 16.03 -24.41
C VAL A 1 -13.56 15.64 -23.36
N THR A 2 -12.94 14.46 -23.46
CA THR A 2 -11.84 13.99 -22.58
C THR A 2 -10.70 15.00 -22.44
N THR A 3 -10.22 15.61 -23.53
CA THR A 3 -9.16 16.63 -23.51
C THR A 3 -9.56 17.92 -22.78
N ILE A 4 -10.83 18.31 -22.82
CA ILE A 4 -11.35 19.52 -22.16
C ILE A 4 -11.51 19.28 -20.65
N CYS A 5 -12.02 18.10 -20.25
CA CYS A 5 -12.12 17.71 -18.85
C CYS A 5 -10.74 17.62 -18.19
N ARG A 6 -9.75 17.10 -18.92
CA ARG A 6 -8.34 17.08 -18.50
C ARG A 6 -7.79 18.50 -18.27
N ASN A 7 -8.10 19.43 -19.18
CA ASN A 7 -7.59 20.80 -19.11
C ASN A 7 -8.29 21.70 -18.09
N LYS A 8 -9.48 21.31 -17.60
CA LYS A 8 -10.30 22.08 -16.65
C LYS A 8 -10.38 21.45 -15.26
N CYS A 9 -9.57 20.43 -14.97
CA CYS A 9 -9.60 19.68 -13.71
C CYS A 9 -10.97 19.07 -13.37
N LEU A 10 -11.75 18.69 -14.40
CA LEU A 10 -13.06 18.06 -14.26
C LEU A 10 -12.91 16.53 -14.17
N TRP A 11 -12.00 16.07 -13.32
CA TRP A 11 -11.63 14.67 -13.18
C TRP A 11 -12.81 13.84 -12.69
N GLU A 12 -13.50 14.32 -11.66
CA GLU A 12 -14.65 13.62 -11.08
C GLU A 12 -15.79 13.46 -12.09
N ALA A 13 -16.04 14.48 -12.91
CA ALA A 13 -17.04 14.42 -13.97
C ALA A 13 -16.65 13.41 -15.06
N LEU A 14 -15.36 13.29 -15.40
CA LEU A 14 -14.88 12.28 -16.34
C LEU A 14 -15.04 10.87 -15.77
N ILE A 15 -14.67 10.67 -14.50
CA ILE A 15 -14.85 9.39 -13.81
C ILE A 15 -16.32 9.01 -13.81
N HIS A 16 -17.20 9.93 -13.40
CA HIS A 16 -18.64 9.69 -13.36
C HIS A 16 -19.23 9.39 -14.75
N LEU A 17 -18.79 10.10 -15.79
CA LEU A 17 -19.21 9.81 -17.16
C LEU A 17 -18.79 8.41 -17.61
N GLN A 18 -17.54 8.00 -17.32
CA GLN A 18 -17.04 6.68 -17.72
C GLN A 18 -17.75 5.55 -16.97
N THR A 19 -17.97 5.71 -15.68
CA THR A 19 -18.57 4.66 -14.85
C THR A 19 -20.08 4.60 -15.01
N ALA A 20 -20.78 5.73 -14.95
CA ALA A 20 -22.24 5.75 -15.00
C ALA A 20 -22.78 5.64 -16.44
N ALA A 21 -22.14 6.26 -17.43
CA ALA A 21 -22.66 6.24 -18.80
C ALA A 21 -22.09 5.10 -19.65
N LEU A 22 -20.83 4.69 -19.43
CA LEU A 22 -20.18 3.64 -20.23
C LEU A 22 -20.03 2.31 -19.49
N GLY A 23 -20.21 2.29 -18.16
CA GLY A 23 -20.00 1.09 -17.35
C GLY A 23 -18.56 0.57 -17.40
N ASP A 24 -17.59 1.45 -17.67
CA ASP A 24 -16.15 1.14 -17.75
C ASP A 24 -15.45 1.64 -16.49
N PHE A 25 -15.13 0.71 -15.59
CA PHE A 25 -14.45 1.02 -14.32
C PHE A 25 -12.92 0.99 -14.44
N THR A 26 -12.39 0.55 -15.58
CA THR A 26 -10.96 0.45 -15.83
C THR A 26 -10.41 1.78 -16.37
N ALA A 27 -11.17 2.45 -17.23
CA ALA A 27 -10.78 3.69 -17.90
C ALA A 27 -10.31 4.81 -16.96
N PRO A 28 -10.95 5.11 -15.81
CA PRO A 28 -10.47 6.11 -14.87
C PRO A 28 -9.02 5.89 -14.45
N ILE A 29 -8.64 4.67 -14.08
CA ILE A 29 -7.28 4.34 -13.63
C ILE A 29 -6.29 4.50 -14.78
N HIS A 30 -6.59 3.86 -15.92
CA HIS A 30 -5.69 3.89 -17.09
C HIS A 30 -5.46 5.31 -17.63
N GLN A 31 -6.47 6.18 -17.54
CA GLN A 31 -6.38 7.52 -18.13
C GLN A 31 -5.88 8.59 -17.18
N LEU A 32 -6.10 8.45 -15.86
CA LEU A 32 -5.84 9.51 -14.89
C LEU A 32 -4.62 9.26 -14.01
N VAL A 33 -4.29 7.99 -13.72
CA VAL A 33 -3.07 7.69 -12.94
C VAL A 33 -1.80 8.12 -13.69
N PRO A 34 -1.66 7.94 -15.02
CA PRO A 34 -0.50 8.49 -15.75
C PRO A 34 -0.42 10.03 -15.69
N VAL A 35 -1.57 10.71 -15.62
CA VAL A 35 -1.62 12.17 -15.43
C VAL A 35 -1.07 12.53 -14.05
N LEU A 36 -1.48 11.78 -13.01
CA LEU A 36 -0.94 11.93 -11.65
C LEU A 36 0.57 11.67 -11.60
N GLN A 37 1.05 10.60 -12.23
CA GLN A 37 2.48 10.26 -12.31
C GLN A 37 3.30 11.40 -12.94
N ASN A 38 2.78 12.03 -14.00
CA ASN A 38 3.42 13.16 -14.65
C ASN A 38 3.52 14.38 -13.71
N PHE A 39 2.45 14.67 -12.96
CA PHE A 39 2.48 15.74 -11.94
C PHE A 39 3.54 15.47 -10.86
N LEU A 40 3.58 14.24 -10.31
CA LEU A 40 4.56 13.86 -9.28
C LEU A 40 6.00 13.89 -9.80
N THR A 41 6.21 13.62 -11.09
CA THR A 41 7.54 13.64 -11.70
C THR A 41 8.02 15.07 -11.98
N LYS A 42 7.13 15.96 -12.42
CA LYS A 42 7.45 17.37 -12.69
C LYS A 42 7.59 18.22 -11.42
N HIS A 43 6.87 17.88 -10.36
CA HIS A 43 6.80 18.67 -9.13
C HIS A 43 7.27 17.86 -7.91
N LYS A 44 8.56 17.49 -7.89
CA LYS A 44 9.14 16.62 -6.85
C LYS A 44 9.05 17.20 -5.43
N GLU A 45 9.23 18.52 -5.28
CA GLU A 45 9.30 19.15 -3.95
C GLU A 45 7.92 19.54 -3.38
N SER A 46 7.01 20.02 -4.23
CA SER A 46 5.69 20.47 -3.80
C SER A 46 4.66 20.19 -4.90
N PRO A 47 3.80 19.17 -4.72
CA PRO A 47 2.78 18.86 -5.71
C PRO A 47 1.74 19.99 -5.78
N PRO A 48 1.34 20.44 -6.98
CA PRO A 48 0.34 21.48 -7.14
C PRO A 48 -1.03 21.03 -6.61
N ARG A 49 -1.92 21.99 -6.31
CA ARG A 49 -3.26 21.69 -5.77
C ARG A 49 -4.06 20.74 -6.67
N GLU A 50 -3.87 20.84 -7.98
CA GLU A 50 -4.47 19.99 -8.99
C GLU A 50 -4.02 18.54 -8.87
N CYS A 51 -2.73 18.31 -8.57
CA CYS A 51 -2.17 16.98 -8.32
C CYS A 51 -2.82 16.36 -7.07
N ILE A 52 -2.94 17.13 -5.99
CA ILE A 52 -3.56 16.68 -4.75
C ILE A 52 -5.03 16.33 -4.97
N ARG A 53 -5.78 17.19 -5.66
CA ARG A 53 -7.19 16.92 -5.99
C ARG A 53 -7.37 15.67 -6.85
N LEU A 54 -6.51 15.50 -7.87
CA LEU A 54 -6.55 14.34 -8.76
C LEU A 54 -6.26 13.04 -7.99
N GLY A 55 -5.19 13.01 -7.19
CA GLY A 55 -4.82 11.83 -6.41
C GLY A 55 -5.89 11.48 -5.38
N ASN A 56 -6.45 12.47 -4.67
CA ASN A 56 -7.55 12.24 -3.73
C ASN A 56 -8.80 11.70 -4.43
N ALA A 57 -9.17 12.27 -5.58
CA ALA A 57 -10.30 11.77 -6.38
C ALA A 57 -10.08 10.31 -6.82
N LEU A 58 -8.85 9.95 -7.20
CA LEU A 58 -8.50 8.57 -7.57
C LEU A 58 -8.57 7.59 -6.40
N LEU A 59 -8.12 7.99 -5.21
CA LEU A 59 -8.22 7.17 -4.01
C LEU A 59 -9.69 6.97 -3.58
N VAL A 60 -10.49 8.04 -3.60
CA VAL A 60 -11.93 7.95 -3.30
C VAL A 60 -12.65 7.09 -4.34
N TYR A 61 -12.31 7.26 -5.62
CA TYR A 61 -12.83 6.41 -6.70
C TYR A 61 -12.54 4.93 -6.46
N ALA A 62 -11.26 4.59 -6.21
CA ALA A 62 -10.86 3.22 -5.93
C ALA A 62 -11.58 2.67 -4.70
N SER A 63 -11.69 3.46 -3.62
CA SER A 63 -12.43 3.09 -2.41
C SER A 63 -13.91 2.81 -2.67
N CYS A 64 -14.60 3.69 -3.40
CA CYS A 64 -16.00 3.48 -3.75
C CYS A 64 -16.18 2.18 -4.53
N CYS A 65 -15.43 1.99 -5.61
CA CYS A 65 -15.59 0.81 -6.46
C CYS A 65 -15.21 -0.50 -5.76
N LEU A 66 -14.14 -0.51 -4.97
CA LEU A 66 -13.73 -1.69 -4.20
C LEU A 66 -14.72 -2.04 -3.08
N ALA A 67 -15.49 -1.06 -2.58
CA ALA A 67 -16.62 -1.27 -1.68
C ALA A 67 -17.95 -1.56 -2.42
N GLY A 68 -17.93 -1.72 -3.75
CA GLY A 68 -19.13 -1.98 -4.55
C GLY A 68 -20.08 -0.78 -4.70
N ARG A 69 -19.60 0.45 -4.49
CA ARG A 69 -20.38 1.69 -4.55
C ARG A 69 -20.05 2.53 -5.79
N GLY A 70 -21.00 3.38 -6.17
CA GLY A 70 -20.84 4.34 -7.26
C GLY A 70 -19.99 5.54 -6.84
N PHE A 71 -19.29 6.13 -7.81
CA PHE A 71 -18.54 7.37 -7.63
C PHE A 71 -19.26 8.55 -8.32
N PRO A 72 -19.28 9.76 -7.71
CA PRO A 72 -18.77 10.10 -6.38
C PRO A 72 -19.75 9.73 -5.24
N ARG A 73 -21.02 9.48 -5.58
CA ARG A 73 -22.08 9.06 -4.66
C ARG A 73 -23.04 8.14 -5.39
N GLY A 74 -23.73 7.29 -4.64
CA GLY A 74 -24.79 6.43 -5.15
C GLY A 74 -24.45 4.95 -5.09
N GLU A 75 -25.48 4.14 -5.27
CA GLU A 75 -25.37 2.70 -5.39
C GLU A 75 -25.19 2.33 -6.85
N LEU A 76 -24.42 1.27 -7.10
CA LEU A 76 -24.33 0.68 -8.43
C LEU A 76 -25.54 -0.22 -8.66
N PRO A 77 -26.06 -0.35 -9.90
CA PRO A 77 -27.12 -1.29 -10.24
C PRO A 77 -26.79 -2.75 -9.85
N ASP A 78 -27.82 -3.58 -9.68
CA ASP A 78 -27.76 -4.98 -9.20
C ASP A 78 -27.02 -5.94 -10.16
N ASP A 79 -25.71 -5.74 -10.34
CA ASP A 79 -24.76 -6.56 -11.13
C ASP A 79 -23.39 -5.87 -11.22
N GLN A 80 -23.39 -4.54 -11.18
CA GLN A 80 -22.19 -3.72 -11.32
C GLN A 80 -21.23 -3.71 -10.12
N PRO A 81 -21.63 -3.90 -8.85
CA PRO A 81 -20.70 -3.92 -7.72
C PRO A 81 -19.55 -4.92 -7.91
N GLN A 82 -19.87 -6.15 -8.29
CA GLN A 82 -18.87 -7.21 -8.51
C GLN A 82 -17.94 -6.87 -9.67
N LYS A 83 -18.51 -6.32 -10.75
CA LYS A 83 -17.76 -5.88 -11.92
C LYS A 83 -16.79 -4.75 -11.56
N ALA A 84 -17.27 -3.74 -10.85
CA ALA A 84 -16.48 -2.58 -10.42
C ALA A 84 -15.30 -3.02 -9.55
N LYS A 85 -15.53 -3.87 -8.55
CA LYS A 85 -14.46 -4.44 -7.69
C LYS A 85 -13.41 -5.15 -8.51
N ALA A 86 -13.83 -6.07 -9.39
CA ALA A 86 -12.93 -6.88 -10.20
C ALA A 86 -12.13 -6.06 -11.23
N GLU A 87 -12.78 -5.12 -11.91
CA GLU A 87 -12.15 -4.26 -12.92
C GLU A 87 -11.17 -3.27 -12.27
N VAL A 88 -11.56 -2.60 -11.18
CA VAL A 88 -10.67 -1.67 -10.48
C VAL A 88 -9.48 -2.39 -9.89
N LEU A 89 -9.67 -3.53 -9.22
CA LEU A 89 -8.54 -4.31 -8.69
C LEU A 89 -7.61 -4.77 -9.81
N ARG A 90 -8.17 -5.29 -10.91
CA ARG A 90 -7.37 -5.72 -12.08
C ARG A 90 -6.59 -4.55 -12.67
N ALA A 91 -7.23 -3.39 -12.82
CA ALA A 91 -6.60 -2.18 -13.34
C ALA A 91 -5.42 -1.76 -12.47
N LEU A 92 -5.61 -1.68 -11.14
CA LEU A 92 -4.55 -1.36 -10.18
C LEU A 92 -3.38 -2.35 -10.28
N LEU A 93 -3.66 -3.65 -10.40
CA LEU A 93 -2.66 -4.72 -10.49
C LEU A 93 -2.09 -4.94 -11.90
N SER A 94 -2.37 -4.06 -12.87
CA SER A 94 -1.84 -4.19 -14.23
C SER A 94 -0.32 -4.14 -14.21
N GLN A 95 0.31 -5.09 -14.92
CA GLN A 95 1.78 -5.12 -15.01
C GLN A 95 2.32 -3.90 -15.73
N HIS A 96 1.64 -3.45 -16.80
CA HIS A 96 2.06 -2.32 -17.62
C HIS A 96 0.88 -1.41 -17.92
N SER A 97 1.15 -0.14 -18.22
CA SER A 97 0.13 0.77 -18.70
C SER A 97 -0.24 0.48 -20.16
N SER A 98 -1.36 1.03 -20.63
CA SER A 98 -1.81 0.82 -22.01
C SER A 98 -0.90 1.47 -23.06
N LEU A 99 -0.01 2.38 -22.65
CA LEU A 99 0.96 3.09 -23.50
C LEU A 99 2.36 2.93 -22.90
N ALA A 100 2.67 1.71 -22.45
CA ALA A 100 3.94 1.42 -21.80
C ALA A 100 5.12 1.64 -22.75
N GLU A 101 6.09 2.40 -22.27
CA GLU A 101 7.41 2.51 -22.89
C GLU A 101 8.30 1.35 -22.41
N ASP A 102 9.38 1.06 -23.15
CA ASP A 102 10.28 -0.07 -22.85
C ASP A 102 10.95 0.03 -21.46
N ASP A 103 11.05 1.24 -20.90
CA ASP A 103 11.62 1.51 -19.58
C ASP A 103 10.58 1.52 -18.44
N GLU A 104 9.30 1.32 -18.75
CA GLU A 104 8.24 1.30 -17.75
C GLU A 104 8.40 0.10 -16.80
N ARG A 105 8.54 0.40 -15.51
CA ARG A 105 8.56 -0.64 -14.48
C ARG A 105 7.19 -1.24 -14.25
N GLN A 106 7.20 -2.53 -13.90
CA GLN A 106 5.98 -3.25 -13.58
C GLN A 106 5.17 -2.59 -12.46
N TYR A 107 3.84 -2.64 -12.60
CA TYR A 107 2.85 -2.08 -11.68
C TYR A 107 2.86 -0.55 -11.58
N PRO A 108 2.82 0.19 -12.72
CA PRO A 108 2.95 1.64 -12.73
C PRO A 108 1.84 2.35 -11.93
N TYR A 109 0.64 1.76 -11.90
CA TYR A 109 -0.50 2.34 -11.18
C TYR A 109 -0.35 2.25 -9.66
N LEU A 110 0.04 1.08 -9.14
CA LEU A 110 0.36 0.92 -7.72
C LEU A 110 1.52 1.83 -7.30
N ARG A 111 2.61 1.85 -8.09
CA ARG A 111 3.77 2.70 -7.82
C ARG A 111 3.38 4.16 -7.70
N THR A 112 2.56 4.65 -8.63
CA THR A 112 2.10 6.04 -8.64
C THR A 112 1.24 6.36 -7.42
N LEU A 113 0.29 5.51 -7.05
CA LEU A 113 -0.59 5.74 -5.89
C LEU A 113 0.17 5.65 -4.57
N LEU A 114 1.10 4.70 -4.43
CA LEU A 114 1.99 4.61 -3.27
C LEU A 114 2.88 5.86 -3.14
N ARG A 115 3.38 6.37 -4.27
CA ARG A 115 4.19 7.59 -4.29
C ARG A 115 3.38 8.84 -3.94
N PHE A 116 2.11 8.89 -4.37
CA PHE A 116 1.19 9.97 -4.05
C PHE A 116 0.85 9.99 -2.56
N ASP A 117 0.28 8.90 -2.04
CA ASP A 117 -0.13 8.75 -0.65
C ASP A 117 -0.23 7.26 -0.30
N ALA A 118 0.89 6.69 0.16
CA ALA A 118 0.94 5.28 0.56
C ALA A 118 -0.06 4.93 1.67
N ARG A 119 -0.26 5.81 2.65
CA ARG A 119 -1.18 5.55 3.77
C ARG A 119 -2.62 5.56 3.28
N GLY A 120 -3.02 6.62 2.59
CA GLY A 120 -4.37 6.72 2.02
C GLY A 120 -4.67 5.57 1.06
N PHE A 121 -3.71 5.15 0.24
CA PHE A 121 -3.87 3.98 -0.62
C PHE A 121 -4.05 2.68 0.17
N LEU A 122 -3.23 2.41 1.18
CA LEU A 122 -3.34 1.19 1.98
C LEU A 122 -4.61 1.17 2.83
N ASP A 123 -5.11 2.32 3.28
CA ASP A 123 -6.43 2.44 3.93
C ASP A 123 -7.55 2.04 2.96
N VAL A 124 -7.46 2.43 1.68
CA VAL A 124 -8.39 1.97 0.63
C VAL A 124 -8.36 0.45 0.48
N ILE A 125 -7.17 -0.16 0.46
CA ILE A 125 -7.03 -1.62 0.37
C ILE A 125 -7.57 -2.31 1.63
N ASN A 126 -7.28 -1.79 2.82
CA ASN A 126 -7.82 -2.30 4.09
C ASN A 126 -9.35 -2.31 4.10
N MET A 127 -9.98 -1.22 3.63
CA MET A 127 -11.43 -1.16 3.49
C MET A 127 -11.94 -2.19 2.49
N ALA A 128 -11.28 -2.34 1.34
CA ALA A 128 -11.64 -3.35 0.35
C ALA A 128 -11.56 -4.77 0.93
N PHE A 129 -10.54 -5.05 1.74
CA PHE A 129 -10.37 -6.33 2.41
C PHE A 129 -11.46 -6.64 3.45
N GLN A 130 -12.28 -5.67 3.87
CA GLN A 130 -13.43 -5.98 4.72
C GLN A 130 -14.61 -6.59 3.95
N GLU A 131 -14.63 -6.45 2.63
CA GLU A 131 -15.67 -7.01 1.78
C GLU A 131 -15.65 -8.55 1.77
N PRO A 132 -16.81 -9.21 1.66
CA PRO A 132 -16.93 -10.66 1.78
C PRO A 132 -16.12 -11.43 0.74
N GLU A 133 -15.99 -10.89 -0.48
CA GLU A 133 -15.25 -11.51 -1.58
C GLU A 133 -13.77 -11.73 -1.24
N PHE A 134 -13.16 -10.78 -0.51
CA PHE A 134 -11.76 -10.85 -0.09
C PHE A 134 -11.53 -11.75 1.12
N LYS A 135 -12.58 -12.34 1.71
CA LYS A 135 -12.52 -13.29 2.82
C LYS A 135 -12.69 -14.75 2.37
N THR A 136 -13.03 -14.96 1.10
CA THR A 136 -13.07 -16.31 0.48
C THR A 136 -11.66 -16.85 0.22
N GLU A 137 -11.52 -18.14 -0.07
CA GLU A 137 -10.22 -18.73 -0.44
C GLU A 137 -9.59 -18.01 -1.65
N MET A 138 -10.39 -17.69 -2.68
CA MET A 138 -9.95 -16.94 -3.84
C MET A 138 -9.59 -15.49 -3.48
N GLY A 139 -10.34 -14.89 -2.55
CA GLY A 139 -10.04 -13.59 -1.99
C GLY A 139 -8.69 -13.54 -1.27
N LEU A 140 -8.39 -14.53 -0.43
CA LEU A 140 -7.10 -14.65 0.25
C LEU A 140 -5.93 -14.79 -0.73
N ARG A 141 -6.10 -15.54 -1.83
CA ARG A 141 -5.10 -15.61 -2.91
C ARG A 141 -4.89 -14.25 -3.59
N GLN A 142 -5.94 -13.44 -3.74
CA GLN A 142 -5.81 -12.08 -4.27
C GLN A 142 -5.07 -11.16 -3.29
N ARG A 143 -5.32 -11.28 -1.97
CA ARG A 143 -4.56 -10.55 -0.95
C ARG A 143 -3.09 -10.92 -0.97
N GLN A 144 -2.77 -12.21 -1.01
CA GLN A 144 -1.40 -12.70 -1.12
C GLN A 144 -0.71 -12.11 -2.35
N ARG A 145 -1.35 -12.18 -3.52
CA ARG A 145 -0.81 -11.60 -4.76
C ARG A 145 -0.55 -10.10 -4.62
N LEU A 146 -1.47 -9.35 -4.02
CA LEU A 146 -1.30 -7.91 -3.79
C LEU A 146 -0.11 -7.66 -2.86
N VAL A 147 0.02 -8.39 -1.76
CA VAL A 147 1.14 -8.29 -0.81
C VAL A 147 2.47 -8.63 -1.48
N ASP A 148 2.54 -9.70 -2.29
CA ASP A 148 3.75 -10.07 -3.03
C ASP A 148 4.19 -8.95 -3.98
N ILE A 149 3.23 -8.33 -4.67
CA ILE A 149 3.50 -7.19 -5.54
C ILE A 149 3.99 -5.99 -4.73
N LEU A 150 3.34 -5.64 -3.61
CA LEU A 150 3.78 -4.56 -2.74
C LEU A 150 5.22 -4.78 -2.23
N LEU A 151 5.55 -6.00 -1.81
CA LEU A 151 6.90 -6.36 -1.37
C LEU A 151 7.92 -6.23 -2.50
N SER A 152 7.57 -6.64 -3.73
CA SER A 152 8.43 -6.45 -4.90
C SER A 152 8.70 -4.97 -5.22
N ILE A 153 7.77 -4.08 -4.86
CA ILE A 153 7.90 -2.63 -5.05
C ILE A 153 8.79 -2.01 -3.97
N VAL A 154 8.59 -2.36 -2.69
CA VAL A 154 9.28 -1.70 -1.55
C VAL A 154 10.60 -2.35 -1.13
N MET A 155 10.84 -3.59 -1.55
CA MET A 155 12.11 -4.31 -1.36
C MET A 155 12.68 -4.76 -2.72
N PRO A 156 13.00 -3.82 -3.63
CA PRO A 156 13.55 -4.17 -4.92
C PRO A 156 14.94 -4.80 -4.74
N THR A 157 15.28 -5.77 -5.59
CA THR A 157 16.61 -6.39 -5.63
C THR A 157 17.70 -5.38 -6.00
N THR A 158 17.34 -4.39 -6.82
CA THR A 158 18.23 -3.31 -7.26
C THR A 158 17.77 -1.99 -6.62
N PRO A 159 18.62 -1.33 -5.82
CA PRO A 159 18.29 -0.03 -5.24
C PRO A 159 17.93 1.00 -6.32
N LEU A 160 16.88 1.75 -6.05
CA LEU A 160 16.44 2.85 -6.89
C LEU A 160 17.21 4.12 -6.54
N SER A 161 17.68 4.84 -7.56
CA SER A 161 18.21 6.20 -7.37
C SER A 161 17.07 7.12 -6.88
N PRO A 162 17.34 8.06 -5.95
CA PRO A 162 16.38 9.09 -5.54
C PRO A 162 15.81 9.90 -6.71
N GLU A 163 16.54 9.97 -7.82
CA GLU A 163 16.09 10.69 -9.01
C GLU A 163 15.06 9.94 -9.86
N SER A 164 14.91 8.63 -9.64
CA SER A 164 13.98 7.79 -10.38
C SER A 164 12.52 8.21 -10.12
N PRO A 165 11.66 8.24 -11.14
CA PRO A 165 10.23 8.50 -10.95
C PRO A 165 9.53 7.41 -10.12
N ASP A 166 10.14 6.24 -9.98
CA ASP A 166 9.63 5.10 -9.21
C ASP A 166 10.21 5.02 -7.79
N PHE A 167 11.04 6.00 -7.39
CA PHE A 167 11.61 6.02 -6.05
C PHE A 167 10.53 6.24 -4.99
N LEU A 168 10.50 5.34 -4.00
CA LEU A 168 9.68 5.47 -2.79
C LEU A 168 10.57 5.81 -1.61
N GLY A 169 10.20 6.84 -0.85
CA GLY A 169 10.93 7.24 0.34
C GLY A 169 10.88 6.18 1.44
N GLU A 170 11.82 6.23 2.38
CA GLU A 170 11.89 5.25 3.49
C GLU A 170 10.60 5.19 4.30
N ASN A 171 9.95 6.35 4.53
CA ASN A 171 8.68 6.41 5.24
C ASN A 171 7.56 5.67 4.50
N GLN A 172 7.43 5.88 3.18
CA GLN A 172 6.42 5.19 2.36
C GLN A 172 6.66 3.67 2.36
N ARG A 173 7.92 3.26 2.23
CA ARG A 173 8.32 1.86 2.29
C ARG A 173 7.99 1.25 3.65
N ALA A 174 8.27 1.96 4.75
CA ALA A 174 7.94 1.52 6.09
C ALA A 174 6.41 1.38 6.29
N THR A 175 5.60 2.31 5.80
CA THR A 175 4.14 2.22 5.87
C THR A 175 3.61 0.97 5.17
N VAL A 176 4.15 0.64 3.99
CA VAL A 176 3.79 -0.61 3.28
C VAL A 176 4.21 -1.85 4.08
N LEU A 177 5.41 -1.85 4.67
CA LEU A 177 5.88 -3.00 5.46
C LEU A 177 5.09 -3.19 6.76
N VAL A 178 4.66 -2.10 7.41
CA VAL A 178 3.73 -2.15 8.55
C VAL A 178 2.40 -2.79 8.14
N PHE A 179 1.83 -2.37 7.00
CA PHE A 179 0.63 -2.98 6.47
C PHE A 179 0.80 -4.49 6.21
N VAL A 180 1.91 -4.90 5.57
CA VAL A 180 2.17 -6.31 5.29
C VAL A 180 2.37 -7.12 6.58
N ALA A 181 3.05 -6.55 7.58
CA ALA A 181 3.22 -7.18 8.89
C ALA A 181 1.87 -7.47 9.56
N ASN A 182 0.94 -6.52 9.51
CA ASN A 182 -0.39 -6.68 10.09
C ASN A 182 -1.21 -7.74 9.35
N GLU A 183 -1.24 -7.72 8.00
CA GLU A 183 -1.90 -8.78 7.20
C GLU A 183 -1.32 -10.17 7.52
N MET A 184 0.00 -10.26 7.69
CA MET A 184 0.64 -11.50 8.10
C MET A 184 0.21 -11.90 9.52
N ALA A 185 0.18 -10.97 10.48
CA ALA A 185 -0.24 -11.22 11.86
C ALA A 185 -1.70 -11.70 11.93
N GLU A 186 -2.60 -11.14 11.12
CA GLU A 186 -4.00 -11.59 10.98
C GLU A 186 -4.11 -12.99 10.35
N GLY A 187 -3.14 -13.40 9.53
CA GLY A 187 -3.12 -14.73 8.90
C GLY A 187 -3.84 -14.77 7.58
N THR A 188 -4.03 -13.61 6.97
CA THR A 188 -4.59 -13.47 5.63
C THR A 188 -3.54 -13.76 4.56
N VAL A 189 -2.25 -13.59 4.89
CA VAL A 189 -1.10 -13.82 4.01
C VAL A 189 0.03 -14.56 4.71
N SER A 190 0.92 -15.16 3.92
CA SER A 190 2.11 -15.89 4.35
C SER A 190 3.35 -15.35 3.64
N LEU A 191 4.47 -15.28 4.35
CA LEU A 191 5.75 -14.81 3.83
C LEU A 191 6.82 -15.90 3.96
N GLU A 192 7.74 -15.94 3.01
CA GLU A 192 8.96 -16.74 3.11
C GLU A 192 9.87 -16.22 4.24
N SER A 193 10.58 -17.11 4.92
CA SER A 193 11.46 -16.78 6.06
C SER A 193 12.52 -15.72 5.72
N SER A 194 13.07 -15.73 4.50
CA SER A 194 14.05 -14.75 4.01
C SER A 194 13.43 -13.35 3.89
N THR A 195 12.22 -13.27 3.32
CA THR A 195 11.45 -12.03 3.18
C THR A 195 10.99 -11.49 4.52
N LEU A 196 10.56 -12.35 5.43
CA LEU A 196 10.19 -11.98 6.79
C LEU A 196 11.36 -11.38 7.57
N SER A 197 12.53 -12.02 7.50
CA SER A 197 13.76 -11.51 8.13
C SER A 197 14.09 -10.11 7.62
N ARG A 198 14.05 -9.92 6.29
CA ARG A 198 14.30 -8.61 5.67
C ARG A 198 13.25 -7.56 6.06
N LEU A 199 11.97 -7.94 6.13
CA LEU A 199 10.89 -7.04 6.56
C LEU A 199 11.15 -6.52 7.98
N ILE A 200 11.52 -7.40 8.92
CA ILE A 200 11.79 -7.01 10.31
C ILE A 200 13.05 -6.16 10.41
N GLU A 201 14.10 -6.50 9.67
CA GLU A 201 15.31 -5.67 9.61
C GLU A 201 14.99 -4.24 9.16
N VAL A 202 14.12 -4.06 8.16
CA VAL A 202 13.72 -2.74 7.69
C VAL A 202 12.81 -2.04 8.70
N LEU A 203 11.85 -2.72 9.33
CA LEU A 203 11.00 -2.15 10.38
C LEU A 203 11.81 -1.67 11.60
N CYS A 204 12.85 -2.42 11.97
CA CYS A 204 13.75 -2.11 13.08
C CYS A 204 14.95 -1.24 12.67
N SER A 205 15.10 -0.88 11.39
CA SER A 205 16.18 0.00 10.97
C SER A 205 15.92 1.43 11.45
N GLY A 206 16.85 1.95 12.26
CA GLY A 206 16.86 3.33 12.72
C GLY A 206 16.98 4.26 11.53
N THR A 207 15.96 5.08 11.31
CA THR A 207 15.90 6.04 10.21
C THR A 207 16.79 7.24 10.59
N LYS A 208 17.57 7.76 9.63
CA LYS A 208 18.38 8.97 9.87
C LYS A 208 17.52 10.24 9.93
N ASP A 209 16.31 10.17 9.37
CA ASP A 209 15.32 11.23 9.42
C ASP A 209 14.60 11.27 10.78
N ILE A 210 14.05 12.44 11.11
CA ILE A 210 13.20 12.63 12.31
C ILE A 210 11.95 11.76 12.14
N VAL A 211 12.00 10.52 12.61
CA VAL A 211 10.84 9.63 12.69
C VAL A 211 9.87 10.26 13.66
N THR A 212 8.62 10.48 13.22
CA THR A 212 7.59 10.95 14.14
C THR A 212 7.33 9.89 15.20
N ARG A 213 6.97 10.30 16.41
CA ARG A 213 6.62 9.36 17.49
C ARG A 213 5.58 8.33 17.04
N ASP A 214 4.64 8.77 16.21
CA ASP A 214 3.56 7.95 15.66
C ASP A 214 4.08 6.85 14.73
N GLN A 215 5.00 7.19 13.81
CA GLN A 215 5.62 6.20 12.90
C GLN A 215 6.41 5.14 13.66
N LYS A 216 7.14 5.55 14.71
CA LYS A 216 7.86 4.60 15.57
C LYS A 216 6.87 3.65 16.26
N LEU A 217 5.78 4.19 16.80
CA LEU A 217 4.74 3.43 17.48
C LEU A 217 4.05 2.44 16.53
N GLU A 218 3.76 2.84 15.30
CA GLU A 218 3.17 1.96 14.28
C GLU A 218 4.08 0.76 13.96
N ARG A 219 5.40 1.00 13.79
CA ARG A 219 6.37 -0.08 13.56
C ARG A 219 6.50 -1.02 14.77
N GLU A 220 6.54 -0.45 15.98
CA GLU A 220 6.59 -1.22 17.21
C GLU A 220 5.34 -2.09 17.39
N ASN A 221 4.15 -1.53 17.15
CA ASN A 221 2.88 -2.26 17.24
C ASN A 221 2.81 -3.40 16.22
N ALA A 222 3.22 -3.16 14.97
CA ALA A 222 3.24 -4.21 13.95
C ALA A 222 4.16 -5.38 14.33
N LEU A 223 5.33 -5.09 14.91
CA LEU A 223 6.24 -6.13 15.39
C LEU A 223 5.65 -6.89 16.61
N LEU A 224 4.97 -6.20 17.52
CA LEU A 224 4.26 -6.83 18.63
C LEU A 224 3.15 -7.76 18.15
N GLU A 225 2.36 -7.35 17.16
CA GLU A 225 1.31 -8.19 16.57
C GLU A 225 1.90 -9.44 15.91
N LEU A 226 3.00 -9.30 15.16
CA LEU A 226 3.72 -10.43 14.59
C LEU A 226 4.23 -11.39 15.67
N LEU A 227 4.80 -10.87 16.76
CA LEU A 227 5.29 -11.67 17.89
C LEU A 227 4.14 -12.43 18.56
N ASN A 228 3.04 -11.75 18.86
CA ASN A 228 1.86 -12.34 19.49
C ASN A 228 1.16 -13.39 18.61
N SER A 229 1.20 -13.20 17.28
CA SER A 229 0.65 -14.16 16.32
C SER A 229 1.45 -15.47 16.20
N LYS A 230 2.64 -15.56 16.83
CA LYS A 230 3.58 -16.70 16.74
C LYS A 230 3.99 -17.06 15.31
N LYS A 231 4.04 -16.06 14.41
CA LYS A 231 4.40 -16.24 12.99
C LYS A 231 5.84 -15.89 12.66
N LEU A 232 6.64 -15.51 13.67
CA LEU A 232 8.07 -15.22 13.53
C LEU A 232 8.94 -16.49 13.40
N ASN A 233 8.50 -17.42 12.55
CA ASN A 233 9.18 -18.69 12.34
C ASN A 233 10.54 -18.47 11.69
N GLY A 234 11.60 -18.95 12.35
CA GLY A 234 12.98 -18.90 11.83
C GLY A 234 13.81 -17.70 12.30
N ILE A 235 13.25 -16.80 13.12
CA ILE A 235 14.02 -15.69 13.71
C ILE A 235 14.21 -15.97 15.19
N THR A 236 15.45 -15.90 15.67
CA THR A 236 15.76 -16.15 17.08
C THR A 236 15.34 -14.95 17.94
N ASP A 237 14.94 -15.23 19.18
CA ASP A 237 14.65 -14.17 20.15
C ASP A 237 15.85 -13.23 20.37
N ASN A 238 17.09 -13.74 20.26
CA ASN A 238 18.31 -12.93 20.39
C ASN A 238 18.42 -11.91 19.24
N THR A 239 18.12 -12.33 18.01
CA THR A 239 18.08 -11.43 16.87
C THR A 239 16.97 -10.37 17.01
N LEU A 240 15.79 -10.75 17.51
CA LEU A 240 14.70 -9.81 17.76
C LEU A 240 15.03 -8.80 18.85
N LEU A 241 15.64 -9.23 19.96
CA LEU A 241 16.09 -8.33 21.03
C LEU A 241 17.13 -7.33 20.54
N ASN A 242 18.13 -7.79 19.78
CA ASN A 242 19.15 -6.90 19.22
C ASN A 242 18.53 -5.85 18.28
N LEU A 243 17.56 -6.25 17.46
CA LEU A 243 16.85 -5.35 16.54
C LEU A 243 15.93 -4.38 17.29
N SER A 244 15.17 -4.85 18.28
CA SER A 244 14.26 -4.02 19.07
C SER A 244 15.02 -2.98 19.90
N GLN A 245 16.14 -3.35 20.51
CA GLN A 245 17.01 -2.42 21.24
C GLN A 245 17.59 -1.34 20.32
N ARG A 246 18.09 -1.72 19.14
CA ARG A 246 18.58 -0.77 18.12
C ARG A 246 17.50 0.19 17.65
N ALA A 247 16.26 -0.28 17.52
CA ALA A 247 15.10 0.53 17.15
C ALA A 247 14.49 1.29 18.34
N ASN A 248 14.95 1.04 19.56
CA ASN A 248 14.38 1.53 20.81
C ASN A 248 12.87 1.16 20.97
N PHE A 249 12.50 -0.05 20.58
CA PHE A 249 11.17 -0.64 20.75
C PHE A 249 11.08 -1.33 22.12
N LEU A 250 10.84 -0.53 23.15
CA LEU A 250 10.86 -0.97 24.54
C LEU A 250 9.79 -2.02 24.85
N ARG A 251 8.59 -1.90 24.27
CA ARG A 251 7.49 -2.84 24.53
C ARG A 251 7.78 -4.22 23.93
N VAL A 252 8.43 -4.25 22.76
CA VAL A 252 8.86 -5.51 22.14
C VAL A 252 9.95 -6.16 22.99
N ALA A 253 10.92 -5.38 23.46
CA ALA A 253 11.98 -5.88 24.32
C ALA A 253 11.43 -6.44 25.64
N GLU A 254 10.49 -5.74 26.28
CA GLU A 254 9.80 -6.18 27.50
C GLU A 254 9.15 -7.55 27.31
N VAL A 255 8.33 -7.73 26.26
CA VAL A 255 7.65 -9.01 25.99
C VAL A 255 8.67 -10.14 25.78
N LEU A 256 9.77 -9.88 25.08
CA LEU A 256 10.83 -10.87 24.83
C LEU A 256 11.59 -11.24 26.12
N TYR A 257 11.84 -10.29 27.02
CA TYR A 257 12.47 -10.58 28.31
C TYR A 257 11.55 -11.32 29.26
N THR A 258 10.26 -10.94 29.32
CA THR A 258 9.25 -11.67 30.10
C THR A 258 9.11 -13.10 29.63
N ALA A 259 9.14 -13.36 28.32
CA ALA A 259 9.10 -14.72 27.77
C ALA A 259 10.33 -15.58 28.15
N ARG A 260 11.42 -14.95 28.61
CA ARG A 260 12.68 -15.60 29.02
C ARG A 260 12.85 -15.72 30.53
N ASP A 261 11.87 -15.28 31.33
CA ASP A 261 11.97 -15.13 32.79
C ASP A 261 13.15 -14.25 33.26
N ASP A 262 13.67 -13.36 32.39
CA ASP A 262 14.79 -12.46 32.71
C ASP A 262 14.30 -11.09 33.21
N TRP A 263 13.77 -11.08 34.43
CA TRP A 263 13.15 -9.91 35.07
C TRP A 263 14.16 -8.80 35.41
N ILE A 264 15.46 -9.11 35.49
CA ILE A 264 16.50 -8.12 35.81
C ILE A 264 16.69 -7.15 34.64
N SER A 265 16.50 -7.64 33.42
CA SER A 265 16.64 -6.86 32.17
C SER A 265 15.39 -6.05 31.79
N VAL A 266 14.28 -6.18 32.54
CA VAL A 266 12.98 -5.51 32.31
C VAL A 266 12.86 -4.17 33.06
N CYS A 267 13.59 -4.01 34.17
CA CYS A 267 13.58 -2.82 35.03
C CYS A 267 14.57 -1.74 34.57
#